data_AF-A0A0E0RPV7-F1
#
_entry.id   AF-A0A0E0RPV7-F1
#
_cell.length_a   1.000
_cell.length_b   1.000
_cell.length_c   1.000
_cell.angle_alpha   90.00
_cell.angle_beta   90.00
_cell.angle_gamma   90.00
#
_symmetry.space_group_name_H-M   'P 1'
#
loop_
_entity.id
_entity.type
_entity.pdbx_description
1 polymer ?
#
loop_
_entity_poly.entity_id
_entity_poly.type
_entity_poly.pdbx_seq_one_letter_code
_entity_poly.pdbx_strand_id
1 'polypeptide(L)'
;MSPELREFPGLTISRTSPSFNRSLTTPVADVHHRLLAVFQTPNCAIQSKWSLFSTNYLMLATVFSAGFAWEIGFNNVMDKVWDNHNRGRQWKDIRHKFIEGGDEDEE
;
A
#
# COMPACT_ATOMS: atom_id res chain seq x y z
N MET A 1 -28.34 -36.68 48.70
CA MET A 1 -28.09 -35.87 47.49
C MET A 1 -26.99 -36.55 46.71
N SER A 2 -27.22 -36.70 45.41
CA SER A 2 -26.41 -37.38 44.39
C SER A 2 -26.72 -38.87 44.10
N PRO A 3 -26.65 -39.24 42.80
CA PRO A 3 -27.54 -40.19 42.11
C PRO A 3 -26.75 -41.41 41.58
N GLU A 4 -27.39 -42.45 41.01
CA GLU A 4 -26.79 -43.50 40.14
C GLU A 4 -27.75 -44.72 40.07
N LEU A 5 -27.97 -45.51 39.01
CA LEU A 5 -27.57 -45.59 37.60
C LEU A 5 -28.74 -46.29 36.89
N ARG A 6 -29.20 -45.76 35.74
CA ARG A 6 -30.13 -46.47 34.87
C ARG A 6 -29.30 -47.36 33.95
N GLU A 7 -29.23 -48.66 34.24
CA GLU A 7 -28.54 -49.62 33.38
C GLU A 7 -29.26 -49.73 32.02
N PHE A 8 -28.52 -49.54 30.93
CA PHE A 8 -28.97 -49.82 29.57
C PHE A 8 -28.43 -51.21 29.16
N PRO A 9 -29.29 -52.22 28.95
CA PRO A 9 -28.85 -53.52 28.50
C PRO A 9 -28.65 -53.50 26.98
N GLY A 10 -27.49 -53.99 26.55
CA GLY A 10 -27.24 -54.32 25.14
C GLY A 10 -26.35 -53.32 24.43
N LEU A 11 -25.05 -53.60 24.44
CA LEU A 11 -24.26 -53.78 23.21
C LEU A 11 -22.87 -54.30 23.61
N THR A 12 -22.72 -55.60 23.40
CA THR A 12 -21.51 -56.40 23.63
C THR A 12 -20.34 -55.88 22.77
N ILE A 13 -19.19 -55.63 23.40
CA ILE A 13 -17.92 -55.30 22.73
C ILE A 13 -17.14 -56.59 22.45
N SER A 14 -16.78 -56.84 21.18
CA SER A 14 -15.67 -57.71 20.71
C SER A 14 -15.56 -57.52 19.20
N ARG A 15 -14.42 -57.49 18.50
CA ARG A 15 -12.99 -57.70 18.76
C ARG A 15 -12.28 -57.26 17.45
N THR A 16 -10.99 -56.87 17.50
CA THR A 16 -9.92 -57.10 16.46
C THR A 16 -10.20 -56.66 15.01
N SER A 17 -9.46 -55.82 14.29
CA SER A 17 -8.07 -55.35 14.30
C SER A 17 -7.99 -54.14 13.36
N PRO A 18 -7.06 -53.18 13.53
CA PRO A 18 -6.71 -52.30 12.41
C PRO A 18 -5.89 -53.11 11.40
N SER A 19 -6.42 -53.34 10.21
CA SER A 19 -5.64 -53.82 9.07
C SER A 19 -4.65 -52.72 8.68
N PHE A 20 -3.43 -52.87 9.20
CA PHE A 20 -2.26 -52.13 8.83
C PHE A 20 -1.88 -52.47 7.38
N ASN A 21 -2.55 -51.86 6.41
CA ASN A 21 -2.04 -51.76 5.05
C ASN A 21 -1.05 -50.60 5.00
N ARG A 22 0.15 -50.79 5.58
CA ARG A 22 1.30 -49.96 5.24
C ARG A 22 1.80 -50.44 3.89
N SER A 23 1.23 -49.90 2.81
CA SER A 23 1.78 -50.05 1.48
C SER A 23 3.16 -49.37 1.46
N LEU A 24 4.19 -50.19 1.62
CA LEU A 24 5.58 -49.82 1.40
C LEU A 24 5.80 -49.66 -0.11
N THR A 25 5.56 -48.46 -0.62
CA THR A 25 6.05 -48.07 -1.95
C THR A 25 6.92 -46.83 -1.79
N THR A 26 8.22 -47.11 -1.67
CA THR A 26 9.40 -46.32 -2.08
C THR A 26 9.48 -44.82 -1.71
N PRO A 27 10.50 -44.39 -0.93
CA PRO A 27 10.79 -42.97 -0.70
C PRO A 27 11.49 -42.27 -1.88
N VAL A 28 11.62 -42.90 -3.05
CA VAL A 28 12.40 -42.35 -4.18
C VAL A 28 11.54 -41.44 -5.08
N ALA A 29 10.21 -41.56 -5.02
CA ALA A 29 9.31 -40.70 -5.80
C ALA A 29 8.92 -39.39 -5.09
N ASP A 30 9.04 -39.31 -3.76
CA ASP A 30 8.66 -38.11 -3.00
C ASP A 30 9.77 -37.03 -2.97
N VAL A 31 11.04 -37.42 -3.19
CA VAL A 31 12.17 -36.47 -3.21
C VAL A 31 12.15 -35.60 -4.48
N HIS A 32 11.59 -36.09 -5.59
CA HIS A 32 11.48 -35.31 -6.83
C HIS A 32 10.37 -34.24 -6.79
N HIS A 33 9.30 -34.44 -6.02
CA HIS A 33 8.23 -33.44 -5.89
C HIS A 33 8.52 -32.36 -4.83
N ARG A 34 9.42 -32.63 -3.87
CA ARG A 34 9.80 -31.65 -2.84
C ARG A 34 10.98 -30.77 -3.23
N LEU A 35 11.79 -31.17 -4.22
CA LEU A 35 12.94 -30.40 -4.71
C LEU A 35 12.56 -29.33 -5.75
N LEU A 36 11.40 -29.46 -6.41
CA LEU A 36 10.87 -28.46 -7.34
C LEU A 36 9.94 -27.42 -6.67
N ALA A 37 9.49 -27.67 -5.44
CA ALA A 37 8.64 -26.73 -4.69
C ALA A 37 9.39 -25.49 -4.16
N VAL A 38 10.74 -25.50 -4.18
CA VAL A 38 11.57 -24.31 -3.91
C VAL A 38 11.65 -23.40 -5.14
N PHE A 39 11.25 -23.88 -6.31
CA PHE A 39 11.25 -23.15 -7.58
C PHE A 39 9.84 -23.09 -8.22
N GLN A 40 8.78 -23.18 -7.41
CA GLN A 40 7.47 -22.69 -7.81
C GLN A 40 7.61 -21.18 -8.02
N THR A 41 7.73 -20.82 -9.29
CA THR A 41 7.89 -19.48 -9.83
C THR A 41 7.16 -18.40 -9.02
N PRO A 42 7.77 -17.23 -8.75
CA PRO A 42 7.05 -16.03 -8.33
C PRO A 42 6.24 -15.48 -9.51
N ASN A 43 5.26 -16.25 -9.99
CA ASN A 43 4.28 -15.82 -10.97
C ASN A 43 3.00 -15.42 -10.23
N CYS A 44 2.98 -14.20 -9.75
CA CYS A 44 1.98 -13.27 -10.24
C CYS A 44 2.48 -11.88 -9.92
N ALA A 45 2.85 -11.17 -10.98
CA ALA A 45 2.85 -9.72 -11.14
C ALA A 45 3.09 -8.89 -9.88
N ILE A 46 4.06 -7.97 -9.95
CA ILE A 46 3.85 -6.56 -9.58
C ILE A 46 2.36 -6.30 -9.38
N GLN A 47 1.86 -6.49 -8.16
CA GLN A 47 0.50 -6.10 -7.87
C GLN A 47 0.68 -4.61 -7.72
N SER A 48 0.59 -3.88 -8.83
CA SER A 48 0.34 -2.46 -8.87
C SER A 48 -1.06 -2.21 -8.32
N LYS A 49 -1.36 -2.77 -7.14
CA LYS A 49 -2.42 -2.25 -6.31
C LYS A 49 -1.90 -0.88 -5.93
N TRP A 50 -2.68 0.14 -6.30
CA TRP A 50 -2.50 1.53 -5.93
C TRP A 50 -2.51 1.63 -4.40
N SER A 51 -1.42 1.20 -3.75
CA SER A 51 -1.36 0.87 -2.33
C SER A 51 -1.58 2.12 -1.46
N LEU A 52 -1.32 3.29 -2.05
CA LEU A 52 -1.58 4.60 -1.46
C LEU A 52 -3.06 4.79 -1.06
N PHE A 53 -3.99 4.13 -1.75
CA PHE A 53 -5.43 4.23 -1.49
C PHE A 53 -6.05 2.98 -0.85
N SER A 54 -5.29 1.89 -0.69
CA SER A 54 -5.85 0.66 -0.10
C SER A 54 -5.89 0.65 1.42
N THR A 55 -5.24 1.63 2.06
CA THR A 55 -5.14 1.72 3.52
C THR A 55 -5.74 3.04 3.99
N ASN A 56 -6.75 2.98 4.87
CA ASN A 56 -7.57 4.13 5.28
C ASN A 56 -6.75 5.36 5.72
N TYR A 57 -5.72 5.18 6.55
CA TYR A 57 -4.88 6.29 7.00
C TYR A 57 -3.90 6.77 5.91
N LEU A 58 -3.43 5.87 5.06
CA LEU A 58 -2.46 6.19 4.01
C LEU A 58 -3.09 7.04 2.91
N MET A 59 -4.36 6.81 2.60
CA MET A 59 -5.14 7.67 1.73
C MET A 59 -5.15 9.12 2.25
N LEU A 60 -5.51 9.32 3.52
CA LEU A 60 -5.56 10.65 4.12
C LEU A 60 -4.19 11.33 4.10
N ALA A 61 -3.14 10.60 4.49
CA ALA A 61 -1.77 11.11 4.46
C ALA A 61 -1.35 11.51 3.03
N THR A 62 -1.72 10.71 2.03
CA THR A 62 -1.40 10.98 0.62
C THR A 62 -2.13 12.22 0.12
N VAL A 63 -3.43 12.36 0.39
CA VAL A 63 -4.24 13.51 -0.04
C VAL A 63 -3.77 14.81 0.61
N PHE A 64 -3.51 14.80 1.92
CA PHE A 64 -3.01 16.00 2.60
C PHE A 64 -1.61 16.38 2.12
N SER A 65 -0.69 15.42 2.02
CA SER A 65 0.67 15.67 1.51
C SER A 65 0.64 16.20 0.07
N ALA A 66 -0.20 15.62 -0.78
CA ALA A 66 -0.39 16.07 -2.15
C ALA A 66 -1.00 17.47 -2.19
N GLY A 67 -1.97 17.79 -1.33
CA GLY A 67 -2.56 19.13 -1.22
C GLY A 67 -1.53 20.20 -0.87
N PHE A 68 -0.71 19.98 0.16
CA PHE A 68 0.35 20.92 0.54
C PHE A 68 1.43 21.07 -0.54
N ALA A 69 1.86 19.95 -1.12
CA ALA A 69 2.83 19.99 -2.22
C ALA A 69 2.26 20.71 -3.45
N TRP A 70 0.96 20.52 -3.72
CA TRP A 70 0.26 21.17 -4.82
C TRP A 70 0.17 22.67 -4.60
N GLU A 71 -0.25 23.17 -3.44
CA GLU A 71 -0.31 24.62 -3.19
C GLU A 71 1.05 25.30 -3.41
N ILE A 72 2.12 24.73 -2.84
CA ILE A 72 3.47 25.30 -2.97
C ILE A 72 3.92 25.32 -4.45
N GLY A 73 3.74 24.21 -5.16
CA GLY A 73 4.14 24.12 -6.57
C GLY A 73 3.28 24.99 -7.47
N PHE A 74 1.97 24.92 -7.31
CA PHE A 74 0.99 25.60 -8.16
C PHE A 74 1.10 27.11 -8.05
N ASN A 75 1.15 27.67 -6.84
CA ASN A 75 1.27 29.13 -6.64
C ASN A 75 2.53 29.68 -7.34
N ASN A 76 3.70 29.05 -7.10
CA ASN A 76 4.96 29.47 -7.71
C ASN A 76 4.97 29.37 -9.25
N VAL A 77 4.32 28.34 -9.79
CA VAL A 77 4.23 28.16 -11.25
C VAL A 77 3.28 29.18 -11.85
N MET A 78 2.10 29.37 -11.25
CA MET A 78 1.08 30.27 -11.76
C MET A 78 1.51 31.73 -11.66
N ASP A 79 2.19 32.11 -10.58
CA ASP A 79 2.81 33.44 -10.47
C ASP A 79 3.81 33.65 -11.60
N LYS A 80 4.71 32.69 -11.88
CA LYS A 80 5.66 32.82 -13.00
C LYS A 80 4.99 32.89 -14.37
N VAL A 81 3.95 32.11 -14.60
CA VAL A 81 3.19 32.14 -15.86
C VAL A 81 2.52 33.50 -16.04
N TRP A 82 1.85 33.98 -14.99
CA TRP A 82 1.18 35.28 -14.98
C TRP A 82 2.18 36.43 -15.16
N ASP A 83 3.30 36.38 -14.45
CA ASP A 83 4.37 37.37 -14.50
C ASP A 83 5.00 37.45 -15.87
N ASN A 84 5.23 36.31 -16.52
CA ASN A 84 5.76 36.25 -17.88
C ASN A 84 4.77 36.79 -18.91
N HIS A 85 3.48 36.52 -18.73
CA HIS A 85 2.45 37.00 -19.64
C HIS A 85 2.16 38.50 -19.49
N ASN A 86 2.29 39.04 -18.28
CA ASN A 86 1.99 40.45 -17.96
C ASN A 86 3.27 41.31 -17.77
N ARG A 87 4.40 40.89 -18.35
CA ARG A 87 5.67 41.64 -18.26
C ARG A 87 5.50 43.09 -18.71
N GLY A 88 6.10 44.01 -17.96
CA GLY A 88 6.08 45.44 -18.26
C GLY A 88 4.78 46.16 -17.88
N ARG A 89 3.76 45.45 -17.42
CA ARG A 89 2.51 46.03 -16.89
C ARG A 89 2.37 45.88 -15.38
N GLN A 90 3.27 45.14 -14.76
CA GLN A 90 3.20 44.89 -13.33
C GLN A 90 3.84 46.04 -12.56
N TRP A 91 3.23 46.43 -11.45
CA TRP A 91 3.79 47.45 -10.55
C TRP A 91 5.24 47.13 -10.16
N LYS A 92 5.57 45.85 -9.97
CA LYS A 92 6.94 45.42 -9.66
C LYS A 92 7.96 45.72 -10.76
N ASP A 93 7.52 45.77 -12.01
CA ASP A 93 8.36 46.12 -13.16
C ASP A 93 8.42 47.64 -13.38
N ILE A 94 7.48 48.43 -12.84
CA ILE A 94 7.41 49.90 -13.07
C ILE A 94 7.97 50.69 -11.88
N ARG A 95 7.85 50.15 -10.66
CA ARG A 95 8.22 50.82 -9.40
C ARG A 95 9.63 51.38 -9.35
N HIS A 96 10.59 50.76 -10.04
CA HIS A 96 11.98 51.25 -10.06
C HIS A 96 12.08 52.68 -10.61
N LYS A 97 11.24 53.04 -11.60
CA LYS A 97 11.21 54.38 -12.21
C LYS A 97 10.70 55.47 -11.27
N PHE A 98 9.91 55.11 -10.26
CA PHE A 98 9.31 56.07 -9.31
C PHE A 98 10.11 56.19 -8.01
N ILE A 99 10.96 55.20 -7.71
CA ILE A 99 11.83 55.24 -6.53
C ILE A 99 13.09 56.06 -6.86
N GLU A 100 13.62 55.94 -8.08
CA GLU A 100 14.80 56.68 -8.53
C GLU A 100 14.44 58.14 -8.90
N GLY A 101 13.28 58.38 -9.53
CA GLY A 101 12.76 59.73 -9.76
C GLY A 101 12.28 60.49 -8.51
N GLY A 102 12.41 59.92 -7.32
CA GLY A 102 12.23 60.62 -6.05
C GLY A 102 13.52 61.22 -5.49
N ASP A 103 14.68 60.70 -5.92
CA ASP A 103 16.01 61.14 -5.48
C ASP A 103 16.77 61.95 -6.57
N GLU A 104 16.33 61.90 -7.84
CA GLU A 104 16.95 62.64 -8.97
C GLU A 104 16.38 64.06 -9.21
N ASP A 105 15.33 64.47 -8.48
CA ASP A 105 14.69 65.81 -8.59
C ASP A 105 15.18 66.79 -7.48
N GLU A 106 16.30 66.50 -6.79
CA GLU A 106 16.97 67.38 -5.80
C GLU A 106 18.37 67.89 -6.28
N GLU A 107 18.52 68.29 -7.56
CA GLU A 107 19.67 69.10 -8.01
C GLU A 107 19.27 70.27 -8.93
#